data_AF-A0A3A0DPN5-F1
#
_entry.id   AF-A0A3A0DPN5-F1
#
_cell.length_a   1.000
_cell.length_b   1.000
_cell.length_c   1.000
_cell.angle_alpha   90.00
_cell.angle_beta   90.00
_cell.angle_gamma   90.00
#
_symmetry.space_group_name_H-M   'P 1'
#
loop_
_entity.id
_entity.type
_entity.pdbx_description
1 polymer ?
#
loop_
_entity_poly.entity_id
_entity_poly.type
_entity_poly.pdbx_seq_one_letter_code
_entity_poly.pdbx_strand_id
1 'polypeptide(L)'
;MPTTGSAPADPNAQQSQSVNEPVWKFRGYEMRPAEFNTAMVHYYRAEIQRSNVWRQRLDNTTNWAVVTAGAALSFTLSDPSHHGGVLILNTLLVTIFLWIEARRYRYYELWAYRTRLMETDFFGNMLVPPFAPQPYWAERLSETLQAPDFPISMWEAFGRRFRRNYMWIFLVLALAWLFKGLIHPTTAASWAEFISRSAIGPLPGYVVFLIGVIYNTILFIVGLGTAGLQQATGEVLPKSGDIPILNALWHALEVKDKDASARGTAARRRLLNRRRMRGQKLLCMIVAVKAQVIAERIMRDLKRGVTALHGMGMHSRQEREVLLVAVTINEMPGLKAIVNAEDEQAFVMVMPAQEILGSGFQPLGV
;
A
#
# COMPACT_ATOMS: atom_id res chain seq x y z
N MET A 1 46.38 -46.54 -49.33
CA MET A 1 46.04 -45.35 -48.52
C MET A 1 44.72 -44.80 -49.02
N PRO A 2 43.65 -44.83 -48.22
CA PRO A 2 42.49 -43.99 -48.44
C PRO A 2 42.34 -42.94 -47.32
N THR A 3 41.93 -41.76 -47.76
CA THR A 3 41.77 -40.49 -47.06
C THR A 3 40.55 -40.47 -46.15
N THR A 4 40.70 -40.08 -44.89
CA THR A 4 39.61 -39.75 -43.96
C THR A 4 39.17 -38.30 -44.19
N GLY A 5 37.99 -38.12 -44.81
CA GLY A 5 37.30 -36.83 -44.86
C GLY A 5 36.63 -36.51 -43.53
N SER A 6 37.00 -35.39 -42.91
CA SER A 6 36.28 -34.78 -41.79
C SER A 6 34.98 -34.16 -42.30
N ALA A 7 33.84 -34.64 -41.81
CA ALA A 7 32.53 -34.03 -42.07
C ALA A 7 32.46 -32.61 -41.48
N PRO A 8 31.84 -31.62 -42.16
CA PRO A 8 31.68 -30.28 -41.62
C PRO A 8 30.67 -30.28 -40.46
N ALA A 9 31.02 -29.59 -39.37
CA ALA A 9 30.13 -29.38 -38.23
C ALA A 9 28.89 -28.59 -38.70
N ASP A 10 27.71 -29.15 -38.42
CA ASP A 10 26.41 -28.56 -38.76
C ASP A 10 26.22 -27.22 -38.01
N PRO A 11 26.14 -26.07 -38.71
CA PRO A 11 25.95 -24.76 -38.07
C PRO A 11 24.61 -24.62 -37.32
N ASN A 12 23.63 -25.48 -37.62
CA ASN A 12 22.30 -25.45 -36.98
C ASN A 12 22.28 -26.10 -35.58
N ALA A 13 23.31 -26.86 -35.21
CA ALA A 13 23.41 -27.45 -33.87
C ALA A 13 23.70 -26.39 -32.78
N GLN A 14 24.32 -25.26 -33.14
CA GLN A 14 24.60 -24.17 -32.20
C GLN A 14 23.41 -23.20 -32.03
N GLN A 15 22.57 -23.03 -33.06
CA GLN A 15 21.37 -22.18 -32.97
C GLN A 15 20.22 -22.82 -32.17
N SER A 16 20.19 -24.15 -32.05
CA SER A 16 19.17 -24.86 -31.27
C SER A 16 19.47 -24.90 -29.77
N GLN A 17 20.73 -24.67 -29.35
CA GLN A 17 21.12 -24.66 -27.94
C GLN A 17 20.81 -23.33 -27.22
N SER A 18 20.82 -22.20 -27.92
CA SER A 18 20.56 -20.88 -27.31
C SER A 18 19.08 -20.61 -26.96
N VAL A 19 18.15 -21.32 -27.60
CA VAL A 19 16.69 -21.16 -27.35
C VAL A 19 16.24 -21.88 -26.07
N ASN A 20 17.06 -22.79 -25.54
CA ASN A 20 16.72 -23.69 -24.45
C ASN A 20 17.49 -23.43 -23.14
N GLU A 21 18.11 -22.25 -22.99
CA GLU A 21 18.78 -21.93 -21.74
C GLU A 21 17.77 -21.90 -20.58
N PRO A 22 18.06 -22.63 -19.49
CA PRO A 22 17.17 -22.67 -18.35
C PRO A 22 17.16 -21.31 -17.64
N VAL A 23 15.96 -20.79 -17.41
CA VAL A 23 15.75 -19.48 -16.75
C VAL A 23 16.05 -19.58 -15.26
N TRP A 24 15.97 -20.78 -14.68
CA TRP A 24 16.21 -20.99 -13.25
C TRP A 24 16.79 -22.39 -12.98
N LYS A 25 17.77 -22.47 -12.09
CA LYS A 25 18.24 -23.75 -11.52
C LYS A 25 17.88 -23.80 -10.03
N PHE A 26 17.24 -24.88 -9.58
CA PHE A 26 16.93 -25.13 -8.17
C PHE A 26 17.24 -26.58 -7.81
N ARG A 27 18.18 -26.80 -6.87
CA ARG A 27 18.58 -28.14 -6.39
C ARG A 27 18.92 -29.15 -7.51
N GLY A 28 19.58 -28.69 -8.57
CA GLY A 28 19.95 -29.53 -9.71
C GLY A 28 18.85 -29.74 -10.75
N TYR A 29 17.64 -29.22 -10.53
CA TYR A 29 16.60 -29.12 -11.55
C TYR A 29 16.73 -27.81 -12.33
N GLU A 30 16.61 -27.89 -13.65
CA GLU A 30 16.65 -26.75 -14.55
C GLU A 30 15.23 -26.48 -15.07
N MET A 31 14.68 -25.28 -14.80
CA MET A 31 13.36 -24.88 -15.31
C MET A 31 13.50 -24.16 -16.64
N ARG A 32 12.76 -24.65 -17.63
CA ARG A 32 12.61 -24.00 -18.93
C ARG A 32 11.71 -22.75 -18.82
N PRO A 33 11.83 -21.76 -19.72
CA PRO A 33 10.98 -20.57 -19.70
C PRO A 33 9.47 -20.88 -19.66
N ALA A 34 9.03 -21.92 -20.38
CA ALA A 34 7.63 -22.35 -20.41
C ALA A 34 7.13 -22.90 -19.05
N GLU A 35 7.99 -23.63 -18.33
CA GLU A 35 7.69 -24.18 -17.01
C GLU A 35 7.60 -23.05 -15.97
N PHE A 36 8.52 -22.09 -16.05
CA PHE A 36 8.47 -20.88 -15.23
C PHE A 36 7.19 -20.08 -15.47
N ASN A 37 6.82 -19.83 -16.72
CA ASN A 37 5.58 -19.13 -17.06
C ASN A 37 4.35 -19.87 -16.51
N THR A 38 4.33 -21.20 -16.62
CA THR A 38 3.26 -22.04 -16.08
C THR A 38 3.15 -21.90 -14.55
N ALA A 39 4.29 -21.97 -13.84
CA ALA A 39 4.34 -21.77 -12.39
C ALA A 39 3.83 -20.38 -11.98
N MET A 40 4.23 -19.33 -12.71
CA MET A 40 3.78 -17.95 -12.45
C MET A 40 2.28 -17.78 -12.67
N VAL A 41 1.70 -18.41 -13.70
CA VAL A 41 0.24 -18.40 -13.93
C VAL A 41 -0.51 -19.09 -12.79
N HIS A 42 -0.05 -20.26 -12.34
CA HIS A 42 -0.68 -20.96 -11.22
C HIS A 42 -0.55 -20.18 -9.91
N TYR A 43 0.62 -19.58 -9.65
CA TYR A 43 0.83 -18.73 -8.49
C TYR A 43 -0.12 -17.51 -8.51
N TYR A 44 -0.20 -16.80 -9.64
CA TYR A 44 -1.12 -15.66 -9.79
C TYR A 44 -2.58 -16.06 -9.54
N ARG A 45 -3.03 -17.17 -10.14
CA ARG A 45 -4.38 -17.70 -9.90
C ARG A 45 -4.63 -18.01 -8.43
N ALA A 46 -3.65 -18.61 -7.74
CA ALA A 46 -3.76 -18.91 -6.32
C ALA A 46 -3.78 -17.65 -5.44
N GLU A 47 -3.02 -16.60 -5.79
CA GLU A 47 -3.06 -15.29 -5.10
C GLU A 47 -4.41 -14.58 -5.30
N ILE A 48 -4.93 -14.55 -6.53
CA ILE A 48 -6.28 -14.03 -6.84
C ILE A 48 -7.36 -14.80 -6.05
N GLN A 49 -7.29 -16.13 -6.04
CA GLN A 49 -8.24 -16.95 -5.29
C GLN A 49 -8.18 -16.65 -3.78
N ARG A 50 -6.98 -16.55 -3.20
CA ARG A 50 -6.82 -16.17 -1.79
C ARG A 50 -7.39 -14.78 -1.52
N SER A 51 -7.09 -13.80 -2.35
CA SER A 51 -7.64 -12.44 -2.25
C SER A 51 -9.18 -12.45 -2.27
N ASN A 52 -9.79 -13.20 -3.20
CA ASN A 52 -11.25 -13.34 -3.29
C ASN A 52 -11.87 -14.00 -2.04
N VAL A 53 -11.25 -15.08 -1.53
CA VAL A 53 -11.72 -15.75 -0.30
C VAL A 53 -11.67 -14.79 0.89
N TRP A 54 -10.59 -14.02 1.02
CA TRP A 54 -10.46 -13.06 2.12
C TRP A 54 -11.40 -11.86 1.98
N ARG A 55 -11.70 -11.42 0.75
CA ARG A 55 -12.75 -10.42 0.47
C ARG A 55 -14.12 -10.92 0.94
N GLN A 56 -14.51 -12.14 0.57
CA GLN A 56 -15.79 -12.71 0.97
C GLN A 56 -15.92 -12.88 2.49
N ARG A 57 -14.84 -13.29 3.17
CA ARG A 57 -14.81 -13.45 4.64
C ARG A 57 -14.97 -12.14 5.40
N LEU A 58 -14.63 -11.04 4.76
CA LEU A 58 -14.70 -9.70 5.32
C LEU A 58 -16.12 -9.12 5.19
N ASP A 59 -16.83 -9.38 4.10
CA ASP A 59 -18.24 -8.97 3.94
C ASP A 59 -19.15 -9.64 4.98
N ASN A 60 -18.86 -10.90 5.33
CA ASN A 60 -19.65 -11.65 6.32
C ASN A 60 -19.70 -10.98 7.70
N THR A 61 -18.62 -10.36 8.19
CA THR A 61 -18.61 -9.74 9.52
C THR A 61 -19.45 -8.48 9.60
N THR A 62 -19.39 -7.63 8.57
CA THR A 62 -20.26 -6.45 8.47
C THR A 62 -21.73 -6.88 8.37
N ASN A 63 -22.05 -7.92 7.59
CA ASN A 63 -23.43 -8.44 7.49
C ASN A 63 -23.97 -8.89 8.85
N TRP A 64 -23.19 -9.65 9.63
CA TRP A 64 -23.58 -10.06 10.98
C TRP A 64 -23.74 -8.87 11.94
N ALA A 65 -22.89 -7.84 11.81
CA ALA A 65 -23.04 -6.61 12.59
C ALA A 65 -24.35 -5.87 12.29
N VAL A 66 -24.74 -5.78 11.01
CA VAL A 66 -26.03 -5.18 10.60
C VAL A 66 -27.22 -6.00 11.09
N VAL A 67 -27.18 -7.32 10.93
CA VAL A 67 -28.28 -8.21 11.36
C VAL A 67 -28.48 -8.14 12.88
N THR A 68 -27.40 -8.22 13.65
CA THR A 68 -27.47 -8.14 15.12
C THR A 68 -27.92 -6.76 15.59
N ALA A 69 -27.47 -5.67 14.95
CA ALA A 69 -27.97 -4.32 15.22
C ALA A 69 -29.46 -4.16 14.92
N GLY A 70 -29.93 -4.67 13.78
CA GLY A 70 -31.35 -4.65 13.42
C GLY A 70 -32.21 -5.44 14.42
N ALA A 71 -31.77 -6.64 14.80
CA ALA A 71 -32.46 -7.46 15.79
C ALA A 71 -32.53 -6.79 17.17
N ALA A 72 -31.40 -6.24 17.65
CA ALA A 72 -31.34 -5.52 18.92
C ALA A 72 -32.23 -4.27 18.91
N LEU A 73 -32.26 -3.54 17.79
CA LEU A 73 -33.12 -2.37 17.60
C LEU A 73 -34.61 -2.75 17.68
N SER A 74 -35.03 -3.71 16.87
CA SER A 74 -36.41 -4.19 16.83
C SER A 74 -36.87 -4.70 18.20
N PHE A 75 -36.05 -5.51 18.87
CA PHE A 75 -36.38 -6.01 20.21
C PHE A 75 -36.47 -4.88 21.25
N THR A 76 -35.50 -3.97 21.28
CA THR A 76 -35.46 -2.93 22.33
C THR A 76 -36.59 -1.91 22.18
N LEU A 77 -36.99 -1.61 20.94
CA LEU A 77 -38.02 -0.63 20.63
C LEU A 77 -39.44 -1.23 20.56
N SER A 78 -39.60 -2.55 20.49
CA SER A 78 -40.92 -3.18 20.36
C SER A 78 -41.78 -3.07 21.62
N ASP A 79 -41.16 -2.95 22.80
CA ASP A 79 -41.87 -2.91 24.07
C ASP A 79 -41.29 -1.81 24.99
N PRO A 80 -42.13 -0.97 25.61
CA PRO A 80 -41.69 0.01 26.60
C PRO A 80 -40.90 -0.62 27.77
N SER A 81 -41.25 -1.84 28.18
CA SER A 81 -40.63 -2.56 29.30
C SER A 81 -39.23 -3.09 29.00
N HIS A 82 -38.86 -3.25 27.72
CA HIS A 82 -37.51 -3.69 27.36
C HIS A 82 -36.46 -2.63 27.68
N HIS A 83 -35.39 -3.05 28.35
CA HIS A 83 -34.34 -2.15 28.81
C HIS A 83 -33.44 -1.66 27.67
N GLY A 84 -33.12 -0.36 27.65
CA GLY A 84 -32.21 0.24 26.65
C GLY A 84 -30.77 -0.32 26.68
N GLY A 85 -30.42 -1.04 27.74
CA GLY A 85 -29.12 -1.70 27.91
C GLY A 85 -28.80 -2.76 26.84
N VAL A 86 -29.81 -3.33 26.18
CA VAL A 86 -29.61 -4.27 25.06
C VAL A 86 -28.86 -3.61 23.90
N LEU A 87 -29.14 -2.33 23.61
CA LEU A 87 -28.42 -1.57 22.57
C LEU A 87 -26.96 -1.30 22.95
N ILE A 88 -26.66 -1.14 24.24
CA ILE A 88 -25.27 -1.00 24.72
C ILE A 88 -24.52 -2.32 24.55
N LEU A 89 -25.12 -3.44 24.94
CA LEU A 89 -24.53 -4.78 24.72
C LEU A 89 -24.30 -5.04 23.22
N ASN A 90 -25.26 -4.68 22.37
CA ASN A 90 -25.11 -4.83 20.93
C ASN A 90 -24.02 -3.89 20.37
N THR A 91 -23.87 -2.68 20.89
CA THR A 91 -22.77 -1.77 20.52
C THR A 91 -21.41 -2.40 20.80
N LEU A 92 -21.25 -3.06 21.95
CA LEU A 92 -20.03 -3.81 22.28
C LEU A 92 -19.81 -4.99 21.32
N LEU A 93 -20.88 -5.74 20.98
CA LEU A 93 -20.81 -6.84 20.01
C LEU A 93 -20.37 -6.35 18.61
N VAL A 94 -20.96 -5.26 18.13
CA VAL A 94 -20.59 -4.63 16.84
C VAL A 94 -19.13 -4.16 16.85
N THR A 95 -18.61 -3.75 18.00
CA THR A 95 -17.21 -3.37 18.17
C THR A 95 -16.28 -4.57 18.05
N ILE A 96 -16.68 -5.72 18.59
CA ILE A 96 -15.96 -6.98 18.40
C ILE A 96 -15.97 -7.37 16.92
N PHE A 97 -17.09 -7.23 16.21
CA PHE A 97 -17.13 -7.47 14.76
C PHE A 97 -16.20 -6.54 13.99
N LEU A 98 -16.19 -5.24 14.30
CA LEU A 98 -15.27 -4.28 13.71
C LEU A 98 -13.81 -4.67 13.96
N TRP A 99 -13.47 -5.12 15.16
CA TRP A 99 -12.10 -5.55 15.49
C TRP A 99 -11.69 -6.82 14.72
N ILE A 100 -12.59 -7.81 14.66
CA ILE A 100 -12.37 -9.04 13.88
C ILE A 100 -12.19 -8.70 12.40
N GLU A 101 -13.04 -7.83 11.86
CA GLU A 101 -12.98 -7.41 10.47
C GLU A 101 -11.70 -6.60 10.19
N ALA A 102 -11.29 -5.70 11.08
CA ALA A 102 -10.04 -4.96 10.97
C ALA A 102 -8.83 -5.89 10.92
N ARG A 103 -8.81 -6.92 11.77
CA ARG A 103 -7.77 -7.96 11.73
C ARG A 103 -7.78 -8.69 10.39
N ARG A 104 -8.94 -9.16 9.92
CA ARG A 104 -9.10 -9.84 8.62
C ARG A 104 -8.70 -8.96 7.44
N TYR A 105 -8.97 -7.67 7.52
CA TYR A 105 -8.64 -6.71 6.48
C TYR A 105 -7.13 -6.60 6.26
N ARG A 106 -6.30 -6.71 7.30
CA ARG A 106 -4.84 -6.75 7.17
C ARG A 106 -4.37 -7.95 6.34
N TYR A 107 -5.00 -9.11 6.52
CA TYR A 107 -4.70 -10.29 5.71
C TYR A 107 -5.14 -10.08 4.26
N TYR A 108 -6.34 -9.55 4.04
CA TYR A 108 -6.80 -9.21 2.70
C TYR A 108 -5.83 -8.27 1.98
N GLU A 109 -5.36 -7.20 2.64
CA GLU A 109 -4.41 -6.25 2.08
C GLU A 109 -3.06 -6.90 1.73
N LEU A 110 -2.56 -7.86 2.52
CA LEU A 110 -1.35 -8.62 2.17
C LEU A 110 -1.52 -9.38 0.86
N TRP A 111 -2.62 -10.12 0.69
CA TRP A 111 -2.88 -10.88 -0.53
C TRP A 111 -3.13 -9.95 -1.72
N ALA A 112 -3.94 -8.90 -1.53
CA ALA A 112 -4.20 -7.89 -2.55
C ALA A 112 -2.92 -7.18 -2.98
N TYR A 113 -2.00 -6.90 -2.05
CA TYR A 113 -0.70 -6.29 -2.35
C TYR A 113 0.17 -7.19 -3.24
N ARG A 114 0.26 -8.49 -2.95
CA ARG A 114 1.04 -9.43 -3.79
C ARG A 114 0.45 -9.56 -5.19
N THR A 115 -0.87 -9.67 -5.29
CA THR A 115 -1.58 -9.63 -6.58
C THR A 115 -1.25 -8.34 -7.33
N ARG A 116 -1.34 -7.20 -6.64
CA ARG A 116 -1.09 -5.88 -7.24
C ARG A 116 0.34 -5.74 -7.74
N LEU A 117 1.32 -6.24 -6.99
CA LEU A 117 2.72 -6.27 -7.39
C LEU A 117 2.90 -7.05 -8.70
N MET A 118 2.24 -8.21 -8.84
CA MET A 118 2.29 -8.97 -10.10
C MET A 118 1.57 -8.25 -11.25
N GLU A 119 0.41 -7.65 -10.99
CA GLU A 119 -0.34 -6.89 -12.00
C GLU A 119 0.45 -5.69 -12.53
N THR A 120 1.07 -4.90 -11.66
CA THR A 120 1.75 -3.67 -12.05
C THR A 120 3.15 -3.91 -12.57
N ASP A 121 3.90 -4.80 -11.92
CA ASP A 121 5.35 -4.87 -12.10
C ASP A 121 5.77 -6.03 -13.01
N PHE A 122 4.94 -7.06 -13.10
CA PHE A 122 5.13 -8.20 -14.00
C PHE A 122 4.23 -8.09 -15.23
N PHE A 123 2.92 -8.33 -15.09
CA PHE A 123 1.99 -8.39 -16.23
C PHE A 123 1.83 -7.05 -16.95
N GLY A 124 1.68 -5.95 -16.22
CA GLY A 124 1.46 -4.62 -16.79
C GLY A 124 2.60 -4.16 -17.71
N ASN A 125 3.86 -4.39 -17.30
CA ASN A 125 5.02 -4.01 -18.12
C ASN A 125 5.30 -4.99 -19.28
N MET A 126 4.69 -6.17 -19.28
CA MET A 126 4.72 -7.06 -20.44
C MET A 126 3.77 -6.60 -21.56
N LEU A 127 2.82 -5.71 -21.27
CA LEU A 127 1.86 -5.19 -22.26
C LEU A 127 2.33 -3.90 -22.94
N VAL A 128 3.36 -3.25 -22.39
CA VAL A 128 3.85 -1.94 -22.86
C VAL A 128 5.36 -2.02 -23.11
N PRO A 129 5.90 -1.39 -24.18
CA PRO A 129 7.35 -1.30 -24.38
C PRO A 129 8.07 -0.82 -23.11
N PRO A 130 9.16 -1.47 -22.66
CA PRO A 130 10.03 -2.39 -23.40
C PRO A 130 9.60 -3.88 -23.38
N PHE A 131 8.35 -4.19 -23.00
CA PHE A 131 7.81 -5.55 -22.93
C PHE A 131 8.60 -6.47 -21.99
N ALA A 132 9.11 -5.90 -20.90
CA ALA A 132 9.89 -6.61 -19.90
C ALA A 132 9.36 -6.26 -18.50
N PRO A 133 9.30 -7.23 -17.58
CA PRO A 133 9.01 -6.96 -16.18
C PRO A 133 9.98 -5.94 -15.56
N GLN A 134 9.54 -5.25 -14.50
CA GLN A 134 10.39 -4.28 -13.79
C GLN A 134 11.61 -4.98 -13.17
N PRO A 135 12.85 -4.46 -13.29
CA PRO A 135 14.08 -5.17 -12.89
C PRO A 135 14.10 -5.79 -11.47
N TYR A 136 13.29 -5.26 -10.54
CA TYR A 136 13.21 -5.70 -9.14
C TYR A 136 11.84 -6.27 -8.75
N TRP A 137 11.02 -6.71 -9.71
CA TRP A 137 9.69 -7.27 -9.43
C TRP A 137 9.81 -8.59 -8.63
N ALA A 138 10.75 -9.45 -9.00
CA ALA A 138 10.93 -10.78 -8.42
C ALA A 138 11.49 -10.71 -7.00
N GLU A 139 12.41 -9.78 -6.75
CA GLU A 139 12.96 -9.51 -5.42
C GLU A 139 11.86 -9.05 -4.46
N ARG A 140 11.08 -8.03 -4.83
CA ARG A 140 9.96 -7.54 -4.01
C ARG A 140 8.90 -8.62 -3.75
N LEU A 141 8.62 -9.47 -4.74
CA LEU A 141 7.69 -10.58 -4.54
C LEU A 141 8.27 -11.62 -3.58
N SER A 142 9.54 -11.98 -3.77
CA SER A 142 10.28 -12.93 -2.95
C SER A 142 10.38 -12.47 -1.49
N GLU A 143 10.69 -11.19 -1.25
CA GLU A 143 10.71 -10.59 0.09
C GLU A 143 9.38 -10.82 0.80
N THR A 144 8.26 -10.53 0.14
CA THR A 144 6.94 -10.72 0.77
C THR A 144 6.64 -12.19 1.04
N LEU A 145 7.19 -13.12 0.27
CA LEU A 145 6.97 -14.56 0.42
C LEU A 145 7.83 -15.15 1.54
N GLN A 146 9.08 -14.70 1.67
CA GLN A 146 10.02 -15.18 2.67
C GLN A 146 9.81 -14.52 4.03
N ALA A 147 9.51 -13.23 4.04
CA ALA A 147 9.26 -12.42 5.23
C ALA A 147 7.87 -11.74 5.12
N PRO A 148 6.78 -12.48 5.40
CA PRO A 148 5.43 -11.95 5.25
C PRO A 148 5.08 -10.95 6.36
N ASP A 149 5.12 -9.66 6.02
CA ASP A 149 4.66 -8.58 6.89
C ASP A 149 3.32 -7.97 6.44
N PHE A 150 2.52 -7.52 7.41
CA PHE A 150 1.27 -6.84 7.09
C PHE A 150 1.53 -5.41 6.61
N PRO A 151 1.07 -5.02 5.39
CA PRO A 151 1.32 -3.69 4.84
C PRO A 151 0.71 -2.55 5.66
N ILE A 152 -0.34 -2.84 6.42
CA ILE A 152 -1.06 -1.87 7.25
C ILE A 152 -1.09 -2.29 8.71
N SER A 153 -1.02 -1.28 9.58
CA SER A 153 -1.17 -1.45 11.02
C SER A 153 -2.61 -1.83 11.42
N MET A 154 -2.76 -2.38 12.63
CA MET A 154 -4.09 -2.70 13.18
C MET A 154 -4.98 -1.47 13.32
N TRP A 155 -4.42 -0.33 13.72
CA TRP A 155 -5.16 0.91 13.90
C TRP A 155 -5.56 1.55 12.56
N GLU A 156 -4.70 1.48 11.55
CA GLU A 156 -5.07 1.89 10.18
C GLU A 156 -6.23 1.03 9.66
N ALA A 157 -6.15 -0.29 9.83
CA ALA A 157 -7.20 -1.21 9.41
C ALA A 157 -8.53 -0.93 10.13
N PHE A 158 -8.47 -0.74 11.45
CA PHE A 158 -9.63 -0.43 12.29
C PHE A 158 -10.31 0.86 11.84
N GLY A 159 -9.56 1.95 11.73
CA GLY A 159 -10.13 3.23 11.33
C GLY A 159 -10.70 3.25 9.92
N ARG A 160 -10.05 2.57 8.98
CA ARG A 160 -10.59 2.41 7.60
C ARG A 160 -11.93 1.70 7.60
N ARG A 161 -12.04 0.60 8.32
CA ARG A 161 -13.27 -0.20 8.43
C ARG A 161 -14.37 0.55 9.17
N PHE A 162 -14.01 1.26 10.22
CA PHE A 162 -14.91 2.16 10.93
C PHE A 162 -15.51 3.20 9.98
N ARG A 163 -14.69 4.01 9.32
CA ARG A 163 -15.15 5.13 8.47
C ARG A 163 -16.02 4.69 7.29
N ARG A 164 -15.73 3.54 6.69
CA ARG A 164 -16.42 3.10 5.46
C ARG A 164 -17.68 2.29 5.72
N ASN A 165 -17.68 1.44 6.74
CA ASN A 165 -18.74 0.45 6.94
C ASN A 165 -19.48 0.64 8.27
N TYR A 166 -18.75 0.77 9.38
CA TYR A 166 -19.35 0.66 10.72
C TYR A 166 -19.85 1.98 11.31
N MET A 167 -19.33 3.13 10.87
CA MET A 167 -19.71 4.44 11.41
C MET A 167 -21.22 4.64 11.41
N TRP A 168 -21.91 4.21 10.34
CA TRP A 168 -23.36 4.29 10.23
C TRP A 168 -24.09 3.37 11.21
N ILE A 169 -23.58 2.15 11.41
CA ILE A 169 -24.15 1.21 12.39
C ILE A 169 -24.07 1.81 13.80
N PHE A 170 -22.91 2.37 14.18
CA PHE A 170 -22.72 3.03 15.46
C PHE A 170 -23.63 4.26 15.63
N LEU A 171 -23.77 5.09 14.58
CA LEU A 171 -24.68 6.24 14.61
C LEU A 171 -26.14 5.81 14.82
N VAL A 172 -26.60 4.80 14.09
CA VAL A 172 -27.97 4.28 14.24
C VAL A 172 -28.19 3.71 15.65
N LEU A 173 -27.25 2.94 16.19
CA LEU A 173 -27.34 2.41 17.56
C LEU A 173 -27.36 3.52 18.62
N ALA A 174 -26.52 4.54 18.47
CA ALA A 174 -26.49 5.68 19.38
C ALA A 174 -27.81 6.47 19.34
N LEU A 175 -28.32 6.77 18.13
CA LEU A 175 -29.60 7.46 17.95
C LEU A 175 -30.76 6.62 18.51
N ALA A 176 -30.77 5.31 18.28
CA ALA A 176 -31.77 4.42 18.83
C ALA A 176 -31.76 4.38 20.36
N TRP A 177 -30.57 4.40 20.96
CA TRP A 177 -30.44 4.42 22.42
C TRP A 177 -30.97 5.73 23.01
N LEU A 178 -30.64 6.87 22.39
CA LEU A 178 -31.21 8.18 22.75
C LEU A 178 -32.73 8.17 22.61
N PHE A 179 -33.25 7.70 21.46
CA PHE A 179 -34.68 7.63 21.18
C PHE A 179 -35.43 6.76 22.20
N LYS A 180 -34.88 5.59 22.55
CA LYS A 180 -35.45 4.70 23.56
C LYS A 180 -35.58 5.39 24.91
N GLY A 181 -34.53 6.08 25.38
CA GLY A 181 -34.56 6.78 26.66
C GLY A 181 -35.49 8.01 26.68
N LEU A 182 -35.68 8.65 25.53
CA LEU A 182 -36.54 9.82 25.39
C LEU A 182 -38.04 9.47 25.35
N ILE A 183 -38.42 8.37 24.70
CA ILE A 183 -39.84 8.07 24.42
C ILE A 183 -40.42 7.01 25.36
N HIS A 184 -39.62 6.05 25.82
CA HIS A 184 -40.10 4.97 26.66
C HIS A 184 -39.63 5.11 28.11
N PRO A 185 -40.48 4.73 29.09
CA PRO A 185 -41.85 4.23 28.93
C PRO A 185 -42.88 5.33 28.59
N THR A 186 -42.63 6.56 29.04
CA THR A 186 -43.35 7.78 28.69
C THR A 186 -42.37 8.82 28.16
N THR A 187 -42.81 9.88 27.49
CA THR A 187 -41.89 10.92 27.00
C THR A 187 -41.18 11.62 28.16
N ALA A 188 -39.84 11.68 28.12
CA ALA A 188 -39.05 12.31 29.16
C ALA A 188 -39.32 13.82 29.21
N ALA A 189 -39.68 14.34 30.38
CA ALA A 189 -39.98 15.75 30.57
C ALA A 189 -38.71 16.61 30.76
N SER A 190 -37.57 15.98 31.07
CA SER A 190 -36.30 16.66 31.27
C SER A 190 -35.08 15.79 30.95
N TRP A 191 -33.92 16.42 30.73
CA TRP A 191 -32.64 15.74 30.59
C TRP A 191 -32.24 14.93 31.83
N ALA A 192 -32.60 15.40 33.03
CA ALA A 192 -32.31 14.69 34.27
C ALA A 192 -33.08 13.35 34.35
N GLU A 193 -34.33 13.34 33.88
CA GLU A 193 -35.14 12.14 33.79
C GLU A 193 -34.62 11.16 32.74
N PHE A 194 -34.20 11.66 31.57
CA PHE A 194 -33.53 10.83 30.57
C PHE A 194 -32.26 10.17 31.12
N ILE A 195 -31.44 10.93 31.85
CA ILE A 195 -30.22 10.44 32.47
C ILE A 195 -30.56 9.42 33.56
N SER A 196 -31.56 9.64 34.40
CA SER A 196 -31.93 8.67 35.45
C SER A 196 -32.44 7.35 34.87
N ARG A 197 -33.22 7.39 33.78
CA ARG A 197 -33.70 6.21 33.04
C ARG A 197 -32.60 5.40 32.36
N SER A 198 -31.44 6.00 32.16
CA SER A 198 -30.28 5.33 31.56
C SER A 198 -29.55 4.40 32.53
N ALA A 199 -30.00 4.29 33.79
CA ALA A 199 -29.39 3.42 34.79
C ALA A 199 -29.42 1.95 34.36
N ILE A 200 -28.37 1.19 34.69
CA ILE A 200 -28.30 -0.26 34.41
C ILE A 200 -27.95 -0.98 35.70
N GLY A 201 -28.92 -1.70 36.26
CA GLY A 201 -28.74 -2.40 37.53
C GLY A 201 -28.24 -1.43 38.63
N PRO A 202 -27.09 -1.69 39.26
CA PRO A 202 -26.54 -0.83 40.30
C PRO A 202 -25.87 0.45 39.76
N LEU A 203 -25.64 0.55 38.44
CA LEU A 203 -24.94 1.69 37.84
C LEU A 203 -25.90 2.87 37.67
N PRO A 204 -25.61 4.04 38.28
CA PRO A 204 -26.40 5.24 38.08
C PRO A 204 -26.41 5.66 36.61
N GLY A 205 -27.54 6.17 36.13
CA GLY A 205 -27.69 6.46 34.71
C GLY A 205 -26.78 7.57 34.17
N TYR A 206 -26.32 8.50 35.03
CA TYR A 206 -25.28 9.47 34.63
C TYR A 206 -23.93 8.81 34.34
N VAL A 207 -23.59 7.73 35.06
CA VAL A 207 -22.37 6.95 34.82
C VAL A 207 -22.48 6.23 33.49
N VAL A 208 -23.61 5.58 33.23
CA VAL A 208 -23.88 4.86 31.97
C VAL A 208 -23.83 5.83 30.79
N PHE A 209 -24.49 6.99 30.90
CA PHE A 209 -24.46 8.03 29.87
C PHE A 209 -23.05 8.54 29.62
N LEU A 210 -22.29 8.88 30.67
CA LEU A 210 -20.91 9.36 30.55
C LEU A 210 -20.00 8.33 29.88
N ILE A 211 -20.08 7.06 30.29
CA ILE A 211 -19.33 5.96 29.66
C ILE A 211 -19.70 5.85 28.18
N GLY A 212 -20.99 5.92 27.85
CA GLY A 212 -21.47 5.87 26.47
C GLY A 212 -20.94 7.01 25.61
N VAL A 213 -20.94 8.24 26.13
CA VAL A 213 -20.37 9.41 25.44
C VAL A 213 -18.87 9.25 25.25
N ILE A 214 -18.12 8.95 26.31
CA ILE A 214 -16.66 8.74 26.24
C ILE A 214 -16.32 7.65 25.23
N TYR A 215 -17.03 6.52 25.29
CA TYR A 215 -16.84 5.39 24.40
C TYR A 215 -17.01 5.79 22.92
N ASN A 216 -18.13 6.43 22.58
CA ASN A 216 -18.40 6.85 21.21
C ASN A 216 -17.40 7.94 20.77
N THR A 217 -17.08 8.91 21.63
CA THR A 217 -16.10 9.94 21.31
C THR A 217 -14.72 9.34 21.02
N ILE A 218 -14.23 8.42 21.84
CA ILE A 218 -12.96 7.71 21.59
C ILE A 218 -13.02 6.96 20.26
N LEU A 219 -14.11 6.23 20.01
CA LEU A 219 -14.29 5.46 18.79
C LEU A 219 -14.23 6.35 17.54
N PHE A 220 -14.90 7.50 17.56
CA PHE A 220 -14.88 8.48 16.47
C PHE A 220 -13.51 9.17 16.35
N ILE A 221 -12.83 9.49 17.45
CA ILE A 221 -11.48 10.08 17.43
C ILE A 221 -10.48 9.09 16.80
N VAL A 222 -10.47 7.83 17.24
CA VAL A 222 -9.61 6.78 16.65
C VAL A 222 -10.00 6.55 15.19
N GLY A 223 -11.30 6.49 14.92
CA GLY A 223 -11.88 6.35 13.60
C GLY A 223 -11.50 7.46 12.64
N LEU A 224 -11.40 8.73 13.07
CA LEU A 224 -11.07 9.87 12.20
C LEU A 224 -9.57 10.21 12.20
N GLY A 225 -8.90 10.09 13.35
CA GLY A 225 -7.47 10.39 13.51
C GLY A 225 -6.57 9.45 12.70
N THR A 226 -7.05 8.25 12.36
CA THR A 226 -6.35 7.29 11.49
C THR A 226 -6.56 7.55 9.99
N ALA A 227 -7.22 8.65 9.59
CA ALA A 227 -7.46 8.98 8.18
C ALA A 227 -6.17 9.33 7.40
N GLY A 228 -5.14 9.81 8.10
CA GLY A 228 -3.83 10.13 7.51
C GLY A 228 -2.94 8.91 7.23
N LEU A 229 -3.29 7.72 7.74
CA LEU A 229 -2.54 6.49 7.51
C LEU A 229 -2.91 5.94 6.13
N GLN A 230 -1.98 6.00 5.17
CA GLN A 230 -2.20 5.67 3.76
C GLN A 230 -1.31 4.52 3.24
N GLN A 231 -1.00 3.53 4.08
CA GLN A 231 -0.11 2.43 3.69
C GLN A 231 -0.83 1.33 2.87
N ALA A 232 -2.17 1.30 2.88
CA ALA A 232 -2.95 0.37 2.05
C ALA A 232 -2.71 0.61 0.54
N THR A 233 -2.09 -0.36 -0.12
CA THR A 233 -1.67 -0.28 -1.53
C THR A 233 -2.61 -1.07 -2.46
N GLY A 234 -3.43 -1.98 -1.91
CA GLY A 234 -4.29 -2.89 -2.68
C GLY A 234 -5.56 -2.27 -3.26
N GLU A 235 -5.96 -1.08 -2.80
CA GLU A 235 -7.12 -0.38 -3.35
C GLU A 235 -6.73 0.59 -4.47
N VAL A 236 -7.52 0.55 -5.54
CA VAL A 236 -7.63 1.67 -6.49
C VAL A 236 -8.30 2.82 -5.75
N LEU A 237 -7.54 3.50 -4.89
CA LEU A 237 -7.98 4.80 -4.38
C LEU A 237 -8.25 5.67 -5.61
N PRO A 238 -9.44 6.29 -5.76
CA PRO A 238 -9.57 7.36 -6.72
C PRO A 238 -8.44 8.34 -6.41
N LYS A 239 -7.78 8.85 -7.45
CA LYS A 239 -6.68 9.83 -7.33
C LYS A 239 -7.11 11.15 -6.64
N SER A 240 -8.35 11.21 -6.13
CA SER A 240 -8.96 12.22 -5.29
C SER A 240 -9.64 11.51 -4.12
N GLY A 241 -9.37 11.96 -2.88
CA GLY A 241 -9.96 11.42 -1.66
C GLY A 241 -11.45 11.73 -1.52
N ASP A 242 -12.26 11.10 -2.38
CA ASP A 242 -13.68 11.38 -2.48
C ASP A 242 -14.47 10.34 -1.66
N ILE A 243 -15.03 10.78 -0.53
CA ILE A 243 -16.04 10.02 0.23
C ILE A 243 -17.41 10.60 -0.17
N PRO A 244 -18.18 9.95 -1.07
CA PRO A 244 -19.35 10.56 -1.70
C PRO A 244 -20.46 10.96 -0.72
N ILE A 245 -20.62 10.25 0.41
CA ILE A 245 -21.75 10.46 1.32
C ILE A 245 -21.50 11.60 2.31
N LEU A 246 -20.27 11.71 2.85
CA LEU A 246 -19.91 12.78 3.80
C LEU A 246 -19.79 14.14 3.10
N ASN A 247 -19.30 14.19 1.86
CA ASN A 247 -19.26 15.44 1.09
C ASN A 247 -20.65 15.96 0.71
N ALA A 248 -21.62 15.08 0.42
CA ALA A 248 -22.98 15.53 0.10
C ALA A 248 -23.65 16.22 1.30
N LEU A 249 -23.47 15.68 2.51
CA LEU A 249 -23.94 16.29 3.75
C LEU A 249 -23.13 17.54 4.13
N TRP A 250 -21.80 17.52 3.96
CA TRP A 250 -20.93 18.64 4.28
C TRP A 250 -21.13 19.82 3.32
N HIS A 251 -21.32 19.57 2.03
CA HIS A 251 -21.67 20.60 1.03
C HIS A 251 -23.12 21.08 1.14
N ALA A 252 -24.04 20.25 1.65
CA ALA A 252 -25.39 20.70 2.00
C ALA A 252 -25.40 21.60 3.25
N LEU A 253 -24.43 21.42 4.15
CA LEU A 253 -24.23 22.26 5.34
C LEU A 253 -23.32 23.47 5.09
N GLU A 254 -22.44 23.42 4.08
CA GLU A 254 -21.62 24.55 3.62
C GLU A 254 -22.41 25.45 2.66
N VAL A 255 -23.53 25.99 3.15
CA VAL A 255 -24.11 27.18 2.52
C VAL A 255 -23.55 28.42 3.21
N LYS A 256 -22.66 29.08 2.46
CA LYS A 256 -22.28 30.49 2.53
C LYS A 256 -21.31 30.88 3.66
N ASP A 257 -20.03 30.66 3.41
CA ASP A 257 -19.10 31.80 3.44
C ASP A 257 -17.96 31.63 2.43
N LYS A 258 -17.82 32.65 1.59
CA LYS A 258 -16.92 32.71 0.44
C LYS A 258 -15.60 33.39 0.86
N ASP A 259 -14.52 32.96 0.22
CA ASP A 259 -13.36 33.77 -0.17
C ASP A 259 -12.06 33.86 0.68
N ALA A 260 -11.84 33.07 1.72
CA ALA A 260 -10.54 33.12 2.44
C ALA A 260 -9.61 31.88 2.32
N SER A 261 -10.13 30.66 2.13
CA SER A 261 -9.33 29.43 2.36
C SER A 261 -8.76 28.76 1.09
N ALA A 262 -9.25 29.13 -0.11
CA ALA A 262 -8.97 28.40 -1.36
C ALA A 262 -7.53 28.55 -1.91
N ARG A 263 -6.71 29.47 -1.39
CA ARG A 263 -5.32 29.64 -1.85
C ARG A 263 -4.33 28.68 -1.16
N GLY A 264 -4.63 28.22 0.05
CA GLY A 264 -3.72 27.36 0.83
C GLY A 264 -3.76 25.88 0.43
N THR A 265 -4.94 25.37 0.05
CA THR A 265 -5.16 23.94 -0.20
C THR A 265 -4.81 23.51 -1.62
N ALA A 266 -5.00 24.36 -2.63
CA ALA A 266 -4.63 24.05 -4.02
C ALA A 266 -3.11 24.01 -4.23
N ALA A 267 -2.36 24.91 -3.60
CA ALA A 267 -0.90 24.92 -3.63
C ALA A 267 -0.32 23.66 -2.94
N ARG A 268 -0.87 23.29 -1.78
CA ARG A 268 -0.47 22.10 -1.02
C ARG A 268 -0.81 20.81 -1.79
N ARG A 269 -1.95 20.76 -2.49
CA ARG A 269 -2.38 19.60 -3.31
C ARG A 269 -1.56 19.45 -4.60
N ARG A 270 -1.12 20.54 -5.24
CA ARG A 270 -0.14 20.52 -6.36
C ARG A 270 1.26 20.08 -5.91
N LEU A 271 1.67 20.43 -4.70
CA LEU A 271 2.95 20.00 -4.09
C LEU A 271 2.94 18.51 -3.74
N LEU A 272 1.84 17.96 -3.20
CA LEU A 272 1.75 16.55 -2.83
C LEU A 272 1.63 15.60 -4.04
N ASN A 273 0.93 16.00 -5.12
CA ASN A 273 0.84 15.14 -6.32
C ASN A 273 2.14 15.07 -7.14
N ARG A 274 3.06 16.02 -6.98
CA ARG A 274 4.43 15.93 -7.56
C ARG A 274 5.34 14.94 -6.81
N ARG A 275 5.00 14.53 -5.59
CA ARG A 275 5.81 13.62 -4.76
C ARG A 275 5.67 12.15 -5.14
N ARG A 276 4.59 11.75 -5.83
CA ARG A 276 4.28 10.34 -6.13
C ARG A 276 4.76 9.86 -7.50
N MET A 277 5.23 10.77 -8.36
CA MET A 277 5.79 10.51 -9.70
C MET A 277 7.22 11.04 -9.83
N ARG A 278 7.97 11.10 -8.73
CA ARG A 278 9.42 11.35 -8.78
C ARG A 278 10.10 9.99 -8.78
N GLY A 279 10.65 9.60 -9.93
CA GLY A 279 11.31 8.31 -10.13
C GLY A 279 12.26 7.99 -8.97
N GLN A 280 12.28 6.71 -8.58
CA GLN A 280 13.21 6.20 -7.57
C GLN A 280 14.61 6.75 -7.88
N LYS A 281 15.24 7.31 -6.84
CA LYS A 281 16.57 7.88 -6.93
C LYS A 281 17.58 6.80 -6.57
N LEU A 282 18.65 6.73 -7.34
CA LEU A 282 19.69 5.73 -7.23
C LEU A 282 21.02 6.44 -6.99
N LEU A 283 21.81 5.88 -6.09
CA LEU A 283 23.22 6.22 -5.95
C LEU A 283 24.02 5.15 -6.69
N CYS A 284 24.81 5.56 -7.66
CA CYS A 284 25.63 4.68 -8.46
C CYS A 284 27.11 4.89 -8.14
N MET A 285 27.83 3.79 -7.91
CA MET A 285 29.30 3.76 -7.87
C MET A 285 29.81 3.05 -9.12
N ILE A 286 30.67 3.72 -9.88
CA ILE A 286 31.21 3.22 -11.14
C ILE A 286 32.71 3.01 -10.95
N VAL A 287 33.17 1.78 -11.16
CA VAL A 287 34.60 1.46 -11.14
C VAL A 287 35.01 1.20 -12.58
N ALA A 288 35.91 2.03 -13.09
CA ALA A 288 36.34 2.00 -14.48
C ALA A 288 37.83 2.38 -14.59
N VAL A 289 38.49 1.91 -15.65
CA VAL A 289 39.85 2.34 -16.01
C VAL A 289 39.80 3.74 -16.60
N LYS A 290 38.79 4.02 -17.45
CA LYS A 290 38.59 5.34 -18.09
C LYS A 290 37.60 6.22 -17.32
N ALA A 291 37.74 6.29 -16.01
CA ALA A 291 36.82 7.02 -15.12
C ALA A 291 36.66 8.49 -15.53
N GLN A 292 37.74 9.19 -15.87
CA GLN A 292 37.69 10.60 -16.25
C GLN A 292 36.80 10.88 -17.49
N VAL A 293 36.95 10.08 -18.55
CA VAL A 293 36.16 10.23 -19.78
C VAL A 293 34.67 9.96 -19.52
N ILE A 294 34.39 8.95 -18.70
CA ILE A 294 33.03 8.62 -18.27
C ILE A 294 32.43 9.78 -17.46
N ALA A 295 33.19 10.35 -16.52
CA ALA A 295 32.73 11.49 -15.70
C ALA A 295 32.36 12.71 -16.57
N GLU A 296 33.19 13.03 -17.56
CA GLU A 296 32.93 14.12 -18.50
C GLU A 296 31.65 13.89 -19.33
N ARG A 297 31.45 12.67 -19.85
CA ARG A 297 30.21 12.33 -20.57
C ARG A 297 28.99 12.38 -19.67
N ILE A 298 29.09 11.94 -18.42
CA ILE A 298 27.97 12.02 -17.48
C ILE A 298 27.61 13.49 -17.20
N MET A 299 28.60 14.35 -16.97
CA MET A 299 28.37 15.77 -16.73
C MET A 299 27.78 16.48 -17.96
N ARG A 300 28.22 16.11 -19.17
CA ARG A 300 27.74 16.73 -20.42
C ARG A 300 26.37 16.21 -20.86
N ASP A 301 26.23 14.89 -20.94
CA ASP A 301 25.09 14.23 -21.58
C ASP A 301 23.93 14.06 -20.59
N LEU A 302 24.22 13.75 -19.31
CA LEU A 302 23.21 13.57 -18.26
C LEU A 302 23.02 14.80 -17.37
N LYS A 303 23.90 15.80 -17.45
CA LYS A 303 23.88 17.02 -16.59
C LYS A 303 23.86 16.68 -15.10
N ARG A 304 24.56 15.61 -14.71
CA ARG A 304 24.69 15.15 -13.32
C ARG A 304 26.09 15.40 -12.79
N GLY A 305 26.17 15.90 -11.57
CA GLY A 305 27.42 16.03 -10.84
C GLY A 305 27.97 14.65 -10.47
N VAL A 306 29.27 14.46 -10.66
CA VAL A 306 29.98 13.23 -10.36
C VAL A 306 31.09 13.55 -9.38
N THR A 307 31.29 12.70 -8.37
CA THR A 307 32.40 12.81 -7.42
C THR A 307 33.38 11.68 -7.64
N ALA A 308 34.67 11.98 -7.77
CA ALA A 308 35.71 10.96 -7.85
C ALA A 308 36.18 10.56 -6.43
N LEU A 309 36.15 9.26 -6.15
CA LEU A 309 36.72 8.65 -4.95
C LEU A 309 38.00 7.93 -5.36
N HIS A 310 39.10 8.24 -4.67
CA HIS A 310 40.40 7.63 -4.95
C HIS A 310 40.58 6.40 -4.06
N GLY A 311 40.95 5.28 -4.66
CA GLY A 311 41.17 4.03 -3.93
C GLY A 311 42.26 3.18 -4.57
N MET A 312 42.71 2.16 -3.85
CA MET A 312 43.67 1.18 -4.35
C MET A 312 42.96 -0.14 -4.59
N GLY A 313 43.05 -0.68 -5.80
CA GLY A 313 42.56 -2.02 -6.09
C GLY A 313 43.41 -3.05 -5.36
N MET A 314 42.88 -3.74 -4.36
CA MET A 314 43.68 -4.67 -3.53
C MET A 314 44.24 -5.87 -4.29
N HIS A 315 43.56 -6.29 -5.36
CA HIS A 315 44.04 -7.38 -6.22
C HIS A 315 45.12 -6.90 -7.22
N SER A 316 44.89 -5.75 -7.87
CA SER A 316 45.82 -5.22 -8.89
C SER A 316 46.96 -4.38 -8.31
N ARG A 317 46.86 -3.96 -7.04
CA ARG A 317 47.73 -2.98 -6.37
C ARG A 317 47.93 -1.68 -7.16
N GLN A 318 46.91 -1.31 -7.93
CA GLN A 318 46.92 -0.08 -8.73
C GLN A 318 45.94 0.93 -8.14
N GLU A 319 46.30 2.20 -8.20
CA GLU A 319 45.36 3.29 -7.93
C GLU A 319 44.23 3.24 -8.96
N ARG A 320 43.00 3.43 -8.48
CA ARG A 320 41.79 3.46 -9.29
C ARG A 320 40.89 4.59 -8.80
N GLU A 321 40.24 5.21 -9.76
CA GLU A 321 39.18 6.17 -9.50
C GLU A 321 37.83 5.46 -9.53
N VAL A 322 37.02 5.73 -8.51
CA VAL A 322 35.63 5.26 -8.40
C VAL A 322 34.73 6.48 -8.49
N LEU A 323 33.85 6.51 -9.48
CA LEU A 323 32.92 7.62 -9.65
C LEU A 323 31.66 7.37 -8.83
N LEU A 324 31.26 8.36 -8.03
CA LEU A 324 30.01 8.40 -7.31
C LEU A 324 29.05 9.37 -8.00
N VAL A 325 27.89 8.90 -8.43
CA VAL A 325 26.87 9.71 -9.11
C VAL A 325 25.48 9.37 -8.61
N ALA A 326 24.69 10.41 -8.31
CA ALA A 326 23.27 10.27 -8.07
C ALA A 326 22.50 10.41 -9.39
N VAL A 327 21.58 9.49 -9.66
CA VAL A 327 20.72 9.50 -10.84
C VAL A 327 19.29 9.13 -10.49
N THR A 328 18.36 9.42 -11.38
CA THR A 328 16.99 8.87 -11.33
C THR A 328 16.91 7.58 -12.13
N ILE A 329 15.91 6.74 -11.85
CA ILE A 329 15.70 5.49 -12.58
C ILE A 329 15.58 5.69 -14.10
N ASN A 330 15.07 6.84 -14.55
CA ASN A 330 14.93 7.18 -15.96
C ASN A 330 16.27 7.54 -16.63
N GLU A 331 17.27 7.98 -15.86
CA GLU A 331 18.60 8.33 -16.36
C GLU A 331 19.54 7.11 -16.38
N MET A 332 19.15 6.02 -15.71
CA MET A 332 19.94 4.79 -15.62
C MET A 332 20.29 4.17 -16.98
N PRO A 333 19.39 4.10 -17.99
CA PRO A 333 19.74 3.59 -19.32
C PRO A 333 20.83 4.43 -19.99
N GLY A 334 20.76 5.75 -19.88
CA GLY A 334 21.77 6.66 -20.42
C GLY A 334 23.12 6.49 -19.71
N LEU A 335 23.10 6.33 -18.39
CA LEU A 335 24.32 6.07 -17.61
C LEU A 335 24.98 4.75 -18.03
N LYS A 336 24.21 3.66 -18.16
CA LYS A 336 24.73 2.36 -18.62
C LYS A 336 25.31 2.44 -20.03
N ALA A 337 24.64 3.16 -20.94
CA ALA A 337 25.11 3.34 -22.31
C ALA A 337 26.45 4.09 -22.37
N ILE A 338 26.62 5.14 -21.57
CA ILE A 338 27.89 5.88 -21.48
C ILE A 338 29.00 4.99 -20.93
N VAL A 339 28.76 4.31 -19.80
CA VAL A 339 29.78 3.46 -19.16
C VAL A 339 30.22 2.35 -20.11
N ASN A 340 29.27 1.64 -20.72
CA ASN A 340 29.56 0.52 -21.62
C ASN A 340 30.25 0.95 -22.93
N ALA A 341 29.96 2.16 -23.43
CA ALA A 341 30.58 2.67 -24.65
C ALA A 341 32.06 3.07 -24.44
N GLU A 342 32.42 3.53 -23.24
CA GLU A 342 33.78 4.00 -22.95
C GLU A 342 34.68 2.89 -22.39
N ASP A 343 34.11 2.02 -21.55
CA ASP A 343 34.83 0.98 -20.85
C ASP A 343 33.96 -0.27 -20.65
N GLU A 344 34.15 -1.26 -21.54
CA GLU A 344 33.46 -2.55 -21.47
C GLU A 344 33.83 -3.37 -20.22
N GLN A 345 34.96 -3.07 -19.56
CA GLN A 345 35.39 -3.75 -18.33
C GLN A 345 34.93 -3.02 -17.06
N ALA A 346 34.24 -1.88 -17.20
CA ALA A 346 33.69 -1.16 -16.07
C ALA A 346 32.49 -1.88 -15.46
N PHE A 347 32.30 -1.70 -14.15
CA PHE A 347 31.10 -2.17 -13.48
C PHE A 347 30.46 -1.07 -12.65
N VAL A 348 29.13 -1.15 -12.55
CA VAL A 348 28.31 -0.16 -11.86
C VAL A 348 27.57 -0.84 -10.70
N MET A 349 27.83 -0.39 -9.49
CA MET A 349 27.07 -0.74 -8.30
C MET A 349 25.93 0.27 -8.12
N VAL A 350 24.70 -0.22 -7.93
CA VAL A 350 23.50 0.62 -7.81
C VAL A 350 22.89 0.42 -6.43
N MET A 351 22.72 1.51 -5.68
CA MET A 351 22.16 1.52 -4.33
C MET A 351 20.90 2.39 -4.30
N PRO A 352 19.76 1.89 -3.78
CA PRO A 352 18.56 2.72 -3.63
C PRO A 352 18.80 3.78 -2.55
N ALA A 353 18.48 5.04 -2.84
CA ALA A 353 18.59 6.13 -1.87
C ALA A 353 17.22 6.46 -1.26
N GLN A 354 17.14 6.55 0.08
CA GLN A 354 15.93 6.97 0.78
C GLN A 354 15.53 8.41 0.40
N GLU A 355 16.50 9.33 0.40
CA GLU A 355 16.32 10.70 -0.07
C GLU A 355 17.65 11.26 -0.64
N ILE A 356 17.56 12.04 -1.72
CA ILE A 356 18.68 12.81 -2.29
C ILE A 356 18.22 14.25 -2.46
N LEU A 357 18.93 15.16 -1.80
CA LEU A 357 18.67 16.60 -1.75
C LEU A 357 19.88 17.37 -2.30
N GLY A 358 19.65 18.53 -2.89
CA GLY A 358 20.67 19.38 -3.53
C GLY A 358 20.33 19.76 -4.97
N SER A 359 21.23 20.54 -5.57
CA SER A 359 21.12 21.05 -6.94
C SER A 359 20.99 19.90 -7.95
N GLY A 360 20.00 20.00 -8.84
CA GLY A 360 19.61 18.91 -9.76
C GLY A 360 18.58 17.93 -9.19
N PHE A 361 18.29 17.99 -7.88
CA PHE A 361 17.25 17.19 -7.21
C PHE A 361 16.25 18.10 -6.46
N GLN A 362 15.84 17.71 -5.25
CA GLN A 362 15.05 18.57 -4.37
C GLN A 362 15.97 19.53 -3.64
N PRO A 363 15.63 20.83 -3.52
CA PRO A 363 16.44 21.75 -2.75
C PRO A 363 16.57 21.27 -1.29
N LEU A 364 17.74 21.50 -0.70
CA LEU A 364 17.92 21.43 0.76
C LEU A 364 17.02 22.52 1.35
N GLY A 365 15.90 22.12 1.97
CA GLY A 365 15.05 23.08 2.67
C GLY A 365 15.84 23.63 3.85
N VAL A 366 16.05 24.95 3.88
CA VAL A 366 16.37 25.67 5.11
C VAL A 366 15.05 26.06 5.77
#